data_AF-A0A7J8BCL8-F1
#
_entry.id   AF-A0A7J8BCL8-F1
#
_cell.length_a   1.000
_cell.length_b   1.000
_cell.length_c   1.000
_cell.angle_alpha   90.00
_cell.angle_beta   90.00
_cell.angle_gamma   90.00
#
_symmetry.space_group_name_H-M   'P 1'
#
loop_
_entity.id
_entity.type
_entity.pdbx_description
1 polymer ?
#
loop_
_entity_poly.entity_id
_entity_poly.type
_entity_poly.pdbx_seq_one_letter_code
_entity_poly.pdbx_strand_id
1 'polypeptide(L)'
;MSHAGVSRSVAVMTAFMMKTDQLTFEKAYENLRTVKPEAKMNEEFERQLKLYQAMGCEVDTSSAIYKQYRLQKVTEKYPELRRLPQELFAVDPTTGSQGLKDDEVLYKCRKCRRSLFRSSSILDHSGGSGPVAFAHKRMSPSFTHVTGSQAQCTSYFIEPVQWMEPALLGVMDGQLLCPKCSAKLGSFSWCGEQCSCGRWVTPALQIHKNRVDETKMLPGLGSQTRKT
;
A
#
# COMPACT_ATOMS: atom_id res chain seq x y z
N MET A 1 29.69 20.28 13.66
CA MET A 1 30.64 19.56 12.80
C MET A 1 29.84 18.71 11.81
N SER A 2 29.86 19.05 10.53
CA SER A 2 29.17 18.33 9.48
C SER A 2 29.87 16.99 9.21
N HIS A 3 29.20 15.87 9.48
CA HIS A 3 29.68 14.53 9.13
C HIS A 3 29.65 14.33 7.60
N ALA A 4 30.68 14.80 6.91
CA ALA A 4 30.88 14.51 5.50
C ALA A 4 31.33 13.04 5.35
N GLY A 5 30.71 12.28 4.47
CA GLY A 5 31.27 11.00 4.03
C GLY A 5 30.88 9.73 4.80
N VAL A 6 30.19 9.79 5.94
CA VAL A 6 30.02 8.61 6.82
C VAL A 6 28.69 7.86 6.62
N SER A 7 27.62 8.56 6.26
CA SER A 7 26.26 7.99 6.24
C SER A 7 25.55 8.18 4.90
N ARG A 8 25.24 9.43 4.50
CA ARG A 8 24.51 9.71 3.24
C ARG A 8 25.25 9.22 1.99
N SER A 9 26.52 9.59 1.84
CA SER A 9 27.34 9.16 0.70
C SER A 9 27.58 7.65 0.70
N VAL A 10 27.70 7.05 1.89
CA VAL A 10 27.85 5.60 2.06
C VAL A 10 26.61 4.89 1.54
N ALA A 11 25.41 5.34 1.93
CA ALA A 11 24.16 4.76 1.44
C ALA A 11 24.02 4.84 -0.09
N VAL A 12 24.39 5.99 -0.69
CA VAL A 12 24.35 6.17 -2.16
C VAL A 12 25.34 5.23 -2.86
N MET A 13 26.57 5.10 -2.35
CA MET A 13 27.56 4.17 -2.92
C MET A 13 27.13 2.71 -2.77
N THR A 14 26.56 2.34 -1.61
CA THR A 14 26.01 0.99 -1.40
C THR A 14 24.88 0.71 -2.40
N ALA A 15 23.93 1.64 -2.58
CA ALA A 15 22.86 1.48 -3.57
C ALA A 15 23.39 1.31 -5.00
N PHE A 16 24.42 2.09 -5.36
CA PHE A 16 25.06 2.00 -6.67
C PHE A 16 25.64 0.60 -6.90
N MET A 17 26.44 0.09 -5.96
CA MET A 17 27.02 -1.26 -6.04
C MET A 17 25.94 -2.35 -6.08
N MET A 18 24.87 -2.20 -5.29
CA MET A 18 23.73 -3.14 -5.33
C MET A 18 23.10 -3.20 -6.72
N LYS A 19 22.96 -2.06 -7.41
CA LYS A 19 22.36 -1.99 -8.74
C LYS A 19 23.29 -2.45 -9.85
N THR A 20 24.57 -2.05 -9.83
CA THR A 20 25.51 -2.38 -10.91
C THR A 20 25.99 -3.82 -10.82
N ASP A 21 26.23 -4.32 -9.60
CA ASP A 21 26.88 -5.59 -9.37
C ASP A 21 25.87 -6.66 -8.91
N GLN A 22 24.58 -6.32 -8.83
CA GLN A 22 23.48 -7.17 -8.40
C GLN A 22 23.73 -7.83 -7.03
N LEU A 23 24.35 -7.08 -6.14
CA LEU A 23 24.68 -7.52 -4.79
C LEU A 23 23.50 -7.29 -3.83
N THR A 24 23.40 -8.15 -2.82
CA THR A 24 22.55 -7.87 -1.66
C THR A 24 23.09 -6.66 -0.89
N PHE A 25 22.23 -6.01 -0.11
CA PHE A 25 22.59 -4.92 0.79
C PHE A 25 23.77 -5.30 1.69
N GLU A 26 23.71 -6.48 2.33
CA GLU A 26 24.75 -6.94 3.25
C GLU A 26 26.10 -7.05 2.53
N LYS A 27 26.12 -7.58 1.31
CA LYS A 27 27.36 -7.78 0.56
C LYS A 27 27.92 -6.47 0.02
N ALA A 28 27.07 -5.61 -0.54
CA ALA A 28 27.48 -4.29 -1.02
C ALA A 28 28.03 -3.43 0.13
N TYR A 29 27.40 -3.48 1.31
CA TYR A 29 27.85 -2.70 2.46
C TYR A 29 29.13 -3.25 3.08
N GLU A 30 29.28 -4.58 3.18
CA GLU A 30 30.54 -5.22 3.58
C GLU A 30 31.69 -4.79 2.67
N ASN A 31 31.51 -4.90 1.35
CA ASN A 31 32.51 -4.49 0.36
C ASN A 31 32.88 -3.01 0.48
N LEU A 32 31.92 -2.12 0.77
CA LEU A 32 32.23 -0.71 0.97
C LEU A 32 33.04 -0.46 2.25
N ARG A 33 32.80 -1.24 3.32
CA ARG A 33 33.51 -1.12 4.60
C ARG A 33 34.94 -1.65 4.55
N THR A 34 35.29 -2.54 3.61
CA THR A 34 36.69 -2.95 3.41
C THR A 34 37.54 -1.80 2.88
N VAL A 35 36.97 -0.95 2.03
CA VAL A 35 37.64 0.25 1.48
C VAL A 35 37.52 1.44 2.44
N LYS A 36 36.38 1.59 3.12
CA LYS A 36 36.13 2.68 4.06
C LYS A 36 35.63 2.14 5.42
N PRO A 37 36.54 1.77 6.34
CA PRO A 37 36.18 1.18 7.63
C PRO A 37 35.31 2.09 8.52
N GLU A 38 35.46 3.40 8.37
CA GLU A 38 34.70 4.43 9.09
C GLU A 38 33.24 4.59 8.59
N ALA A 39 32.87 3.93 7.49
CA ALA A 39 31.51 3.98 6.96
C ALA A 39 30.51 3.44 7.98
N LYS A 40 29.52 4.27 8.31
CA LYS A 40 28.47 3.97 9.28
C LYS A 40 27.17 4.65 8.85
N MET A 41 26.38 3.95 8.06
CA MET A 41 25.04 4.42 7.70
C MET A 41 24.10 4.35 8.91
N ASN A 42 23.01 5.13 8.87
CA ASN A 42 21.99 5.07 9.91
C ASN A 42 20.98 3.95 9.60
N GLU A 43 20.24 3.51 10.61
CA GLU A 43 19.29 2.40 10.50
C GLU A 43 18.20 2.64 9.44
N GLU A 44 17.79 3.90 9.24
CA GLU A 44 16.79 4.23 8.22
C GLU A 44 17.33 4.03 6.80
N PHE A 45 18.59 4.40 6.53
CA PHE A 45 19.23 4.09 5.25
C PHE A 45 19.41 2.58 5.05
N GLU A 46 19.78 1.83 6.10
CA GLU A 46 19.83 0.35 5.99
C GLU A 46 18.47 -0.22 5.61
N ARG A 47 17.40 0.24 6.27
CA ARG A 47 16.04 -0.19 5.99
C ARG A 47 15.60 0.19 4.58
N GLN A 48 15.93 1.40 4.13
CA GLN A 48 15.65 1.86 2.76
C GLN A 48 16.39 1.05 1.71
N LEU A 49 17.65 0.67 1.95
CA LEU A 49 18.42 -0.17 1.02
C LEU A 49 17.91 -1.60 0.97
N LYS A 50 17.51 -2.19 2.10
CA LYS A 50 16.83 -3.49 2.12
C LYS A 50 15.50 -3.45 1.35
N LEU A 51 14.75 -2.35 1.48
CA LEU A 51 13.54 -2.12 0.68
C LEU A 51 13.87 -1.99 -0.81
N TYR A 52 14.92 -1.24 -1.14
CA TYR A 52 15.40 -1.07 -2.51
C TYR A 52 15.81 -2.41 -3.14
N GLN A 53 16.49 -3.27 -2.40
CA GLN A 53 16.79 -4.65 -2.81
C GLN A 53 15.50 -5.46 -3.04
N ALA A 54 14.53 -5.38 -2.14
CA ALA A 54 13.26 -6.09 -2.26
C ALA A 54 12.44 -5.62 -3.49
N MET A 55 12.69 -4.39 -3.95
CA MET A 55 12.13 -3.84 -5.20
C MET A 55 13.04 -4.11 -6.42
N GLY A 56 14.02 -5.01 -6.31
CA GLY A 56 14.90 -5.39 -7.42
C GLY A 56 15.91 -4.31 -7.80
N CYS A 57 16.36 -3.49 -6.84
CA CYS A 57 17.22 -2.34 -7.08
C CYS A 57 16.60 -1.32 -8.06
N GLU A 58 15.28 -1.20 -8.05
CA GLU A 58 14.52 -0.16 -8.74
C GLU A 58 13.53 0.51 -7.78
N VAL A 59 13.18 1.77 -8.07
CA VAL A 59 12.16 2.51 -7.32
C VAL A 59 10.93 2.64 -8.20
N ASP A 60 10.18 1.54 -8.33
CA ASP A 60 8.87 1.57 -9.00
C ASP A 60 7.82 2.18 -8.07
N THR A 61 7.42 3.41 -8.37
CA THR A 61 6.46 4.18 -7.59
C THR A 61 5.04 3.61 -7.65
N SER A 62 4.77 2.72 -8.61
CA SER A 62 3.49 2.02 -8.77
C SER A 62 3.42 0.72 -7.96
N SER A 63 4.55 0.22 -7.47
CA SER A 63 4.61 -1.03 -6.70
C SER A 63 3.90 -0.92 -5.35
N ALA A 64 3.24 -2.00 -4.93
CA ALA A 64 2.58 -2.08 -3.62
C ALA A 64 3.57 -1.87 -2.46
N ILE A 65 4.80 -2.36 -2.61
CA ILE A 65 5.89 -2.20 -1.63
C ILE A 65 6.21 -0.72 -1.41
N TYR A 66 6.41 0.04 -2.50
CA TYR A 66 6.73 1.45 -2.40
C TYR A 66 5.56 2.29 -1.87
N LYS A 67 4.34 1.98 -2.31
CA LYS A 67 3.11 2.62 -1.81
C LYS A 67 2.97 2.43 -0.30
N GLN A 68 3.13 1.20 0.19
CA GLN A 68 3.08 0.88 1.62
C GLN A 68 4.17 1.65 2.40
N TYR A 69 5.41 1.68 1.88
CA TYR A 69 6.51 2.43 2.50
C TYR A 69 6.20 3.92 2.60
N ARG A 70 5.75 4.56 1.50
CA ARG A 70 5.42 5.99 1.49
C ARG A 70 4.29 6.30 2.45
N LEU A 71 3.27 5.44 2.48
CA LEU A 71 2.12 5.60 3.35
C LEU A 71 2.50 5.49 4.84
N GLN A 72 3.41 4.59 5.21
CA GLN A 72 3.98 4.52 6.57
C GLN A 72 4.77 5.78 6.95
N LYS A 73 5.49 6.38 6.00
CA LYS A 73 6.24 7.63 6.24
C LYS A 73 5.35 8.86 6.41
N VAL A 74 4.05 8.78 6.11
CA VAL A 74 3.13 9.91 6.28
C VAL A 74 3.01 10.34 7.73
N THR A 75 2.80 9.40 8.66
CA THR A 75 2.61 9.73 10.08
C THR A 75 3.88 10.29 10.73
N GLU A 76 5.05 9.88 10.26
CA GLU A 76 6.34 10.45 10.68
C GLU A 76 6.51 11.90 10.19
N LYS A 77 6.14 12.19 8.94
CA LYS A 77 6.39 13.49 8.30
C LYS A 77 5.27 14.52 8.52
N TYR A 78 4.04 14.06 8.73
CA TYR A 78 2.84 14.87 8.88
C TYR A 78 2.04 14.45 10.11
N PRO A 79 2.57 14.63 11.34
CA PRO A 79 1.95 14.12 12.56
C PRO A 79 0.55 14.68 12.84
N GLU A 80 0.25 15.90 12.39
CA GLU A 80 -1.09 16.49 12.52
C GLU A 80 -2.02 16.18 11.34
N LEU A 81 -1.52 15.58 10.26
CA LEU A 81 -2.26 15.23 9.04
C LEU A 81 -3.07 16.39 8.43
N ARG A 82 -2.72 17.65 8.75
CA ARG A 82 -3.41 18.86 8.24
C ARG A 82 -3.17 19.10 6.75
N ARG A 83 -2.09 18.53 6.20
CA ARG A 83 -1.77 18.55 4.77
C ARG A 83 -1.16 17.20 4.41
N LEU A 84 -1.63 16.62 3.32
CA LEU A 84 -1.10 15.38 2.77
C LEU A 84 -0.54 15.65 1.37
N PRO A 85 0.59 15.03 0.98
CA PRO A 85 1.14 15.21 -0.36
C PRO A 85 0.19 14.64 -1.42
N GLN A 86 0.03 15.34 -2.56
CA GLN A 86 -0.87 14.88 -3.63
C GLN A 86 -0.43 13.54 -4.23
N GLU A 87 0.87 13.29 -4.28
CA GLU A 87 1.47 12.05 -4.78
C GLU A 87 1.21 10.81 -3.90
N LEU A 88 0.60 11.02 -2.72
CA LEU A 88 0.11 9.95 -1.86
C LEU A 88 -1.20 9.35 -2.38
N PHE A 89 -1.98 10.12 -3.13
CA PHE A 89 -3.32 9.76 -3.54
C PHE A 89 -3.32 9.13 -4.94
N ALA A 90 -3.95 7.97 -5.06
CA ALA A 90 -4.40 7.47 -6.34
C ALA A 90 -5.47 8.39 -6.94
N VAL A 91 -5.47 8.49 -8.26
CA VAL A 91 -6.43 9.31 -9.01
C VAL A 91 -7.85 8.78 -8.79
N ASP A 92 -8.81 9.69 -8.60
CA ASP A 92 -10.22 9.29 -8.56
C ASP A 92 -10.63 8.67 -9.91
N PRO A 93 -11.12 7.42 -9.94
CA PRO A 93 -11.45 6.77 -11.21
C PRO A 93 -12.57 7.45 -12.01
N THR A 94 -13.25 8.46 -11.46
CA THR A 94 -14.29 9.25 -12.12
C THR A 94 -13.77 10.50 -12.83
N THR A 95 -12.52 10.95 -12.60
CA THR A 95 -12.01 12.24 -13.12
C THR A 95 -11.29 12.14 -14.47
N GLY A 96 -11.14 10.95 -15.06
CA GLY A 96 -10.64 10.80 -16.43
C GLY A 96 -9.98 9.44 -16.71
N SER A 97 -10.20 8.95 -17.92
CA SER A 97 -9.68 7.69 -18.47
C SER A 97 -8.23 7.83 -18.93
N GLN A 98 -7.30 8.12 -18.02
CA GLN A 98 -5.87 8.02 -18.35
C GLN A 98 -5.31 6.67 -17.86
N GLY A 99 -4.92 5.85 -18.83
CA GLY A 99 -3.98 4.74 -18.64
C GLY A 99 -4.57 3.42 -18.11
N LEU A 100 -5.87 3.17 -18.29
CA LEU A 100 -6.44 1.85 -17.98
C LEU A 100 -5.72 0.80 -18.84
N LYS A 101 -4.95 -0.07 -18.19
CA LYS A 101 -4.52 -1.32 -18.82
C LYS A 101 -5.78 -2.15 -19.10
N ASP A 102 -5.80 -2.87 -20.20
CA ASP A 102 -6.96 -3.64 -20.67
C ASP A 102 -7.49 -4.65 -19.62
N ASP A 103 -6.66 -5.03 -18.65
CA ASP A 103 -6.99 -5.97 -17.58
C ASP A 103 -7.28 -5.32 -16.21
N GLU A 104 -7.32 -3.99 -16.11
CA GLU A 104 -7.48 -3.33 -14.82
C GLU A 104 -8.92 -3.49 -14.26
N VAL A 105 -9.01 -4.00 -13.03
CA VAL A 105 -10.29 -4.20 -12.34
C VAL A 105 -10.70 -2.89 -11.66
N LEU A 106 -11.94 -2.49 -11.88
CA LEU A 106 -12.53 -1.31 -11.25
C LEU A 106 -13.51 -1.70 -10.15
N TYR A 107 -13.37 -1.08 -8.98
CA TYR A 107 -14.21 -1.32 -7.81
C TYR A 107 -15.25 -0.23 -7.69
N LYS A 108 -16.53 -0.61 -7.67
CA LYS A 108 -17.66 0.33 -7.67
C LYS A 108 -18.49 0.17 -6.40
N CYS A 109 -19.01 1.27 -5.87
CA CYS A 109 -19.94 1.24 -4.74
C CYS A 109 -21.16 0.36 -5.08
N ARG A 110 -21.46 -0.64 -4.26
CA ARG A 110 -22.58 -1.56 -4.50
C ARG A 110 -23.95 -0.88 -4.50
N LYS A 111 -24.11 0.23 -3.75
CA LYS A 111 -25.39 0.97 -3.65
C LYS A 111 -25.67 1.87 -4.86
N CYS A 112 -24.65 2.61 -5.35
CA CYS A 112 -24.86 3.67 -6.34
C CYS A 112 -24.01 3.54 -7.61
N ARG A 113 -23.21 2.47 -7.68
CA ARG A 113 -22.32 2.09 -8.79
C ARG A 113 -21.24 3.12 -9.15
N ARG A 114 -21.02 4.15 -8.32
CA ARG A 114 -19.88 5.08 -8.46
C ARG A 114 -18.57 4.29 -8.33
N SER A 115 -17.65 4.51 -9.27
CA SER A 115 -16.27 4.00 -9.21
C SER A 115 -15.51 4.59 -8.03
N LEU A 116 -14.81 3.75 -7.27
CA LEU A 116 -14.14 4.12 -6.02
C LEU A 116 -12.63 3.97 -6.10
N PHE A 117 -12.12 2.84 -6.59
CA PHE A 117 -10.68 2.58 -6.70
C PHE A 117 -10.41 1.49 -7.76
N ARG A 118 -9.14 1.31 -8.12
CA ARG A 118 -8.68 0.32 -9.10
C ARG A 118 -7.94 -0.82 -8.40
N SER A 119 -7.74 -1.95 -9.07
CA SER A 119 -6.91 -3.05 -8.53
C SER A 119 -5.49 -2.59 -8.21
N SER A 120 -4.94 -1.64 -8.97
CA SER A 120 -3.63 -1.04 -8.72
C SER A 120 -3.53 -0.31 -7.37
N SER A 121 -4.66 0.08 -6.76
CA SER A 121 -4.70 0.71 -5.44
C SER A 121 -4.62 -0.28 -4.27
N ILE A 122 -4.76 -1.59 -4.52
CA ILE A 122 -4.80 -2.62 -3.47
C ILE A 122 -3.39 -2.88 -2.93
N LEU A 123 -3.27 -2.89 -1.60
CA LEU A 123 -2.07 -3.20 -0.85
C LEU A 123 -2.26 -4.55 -0.15
N ASP A 124 -1.84 -5.62 -0.83
CA ASP A 124 -1.99 -6.97 -0.32
C ASP A 124 -1.12 -7.25 0.90
N HIS A 125 -1.59 -8.16 1.75
CA HIS A 125 -0.84 -8.66 2.89
C HIS A 125 -1.00 -10.17 3.02
N SER A 126 0.04 -10.84 3.49
CA SER A 126 -0.03 -12.25 3.87
C SER A 126 -0.91 -12.44 5.11
N GLY A 127 -1.67 -13.53 5.14
CA GLY A 127 -2.44 -13.94 6.32
C GLY A 127 -1.57 -13.93 7.59
N GLY A 128 -2.10 -13.36 8.67
CA GLY A 128 -1.36 -13.23 9.92
C GLY A 128 -1.61 -14.41 10.86
N SER A 129 -0.59 -14.84 11.59
CA SER A 129 -0.81 -15.52 12.87
C SER A 129 -1.20 -14.44 13.88
N GLY A 130 -2.44 -13.97 13.81
CA GLY A 130 -2.87 -12.80 14.57
C GLY A 130 -2.70 -12.98 16.08
N PRO A 131 -2.46 -11.91 16.86
CA PRO A 131 -2.30 -12.01 18.31
C PRO A 131 -3.52 -12.70 18.95
N VAL A 132 -3.24 -13.72 19.76
CA VAL A 132 -4.23 -14.55 20.48
C VAL A 132 -5.17 -13.73 21.37
N ALA A 133 -4.79 -12.51 21.77
CA ALA A 133 -5.60 -11.61 22.59
C ALA A 133 -6.97 -11.24 21.98
N PHE A 134 -7.13 -11.34 20.65
CA PHE A 134 -8.40 -11.10 19.95
C PHE A 134 -9.12 -12.40 19.52
N ALA A 135 -8.64 -13.58 19.96
CA ALA A 135 -9.25 -14.86 19.64
C ALA A 135 -10.64 -15.04 20.28
N HIS A 136 -10.98 -14.29 21.33
CA HIS A 136 -12.25 -14.39 22.05
C HIS A 136 -13.49 -14.01 21.22
N LYS A 137 -13.34 -13.42 20.03
CA LYS A 137 -14.46 -13.20 19.08
C LYS A 137 -14.72 -14.38 18.13
N ARG A 138 -13.91 -15.45 18.20
CA ARG A 138 -14.08 -16.67 17.41
C ARG A 138 -14.82 -17.75 18.21
N MET A 139 -16.08 -17.51 18.58
CA MET A 139 -17.00 -18.62 18.91
C MET A 139 -17.48 -19.27 17.61
N SER A 140 -16.60 -20.07 17.00
CA SER A 140 -16.98 -21.27 16.27
C SER A 140 -15.78 -22.22 16.27
N PRO A 141 -15.86 -23.36 16.97
CA PRO A 141 -14.78 -24.32 17.01
C PRO A 141 -14.83 -25.12 15.70
N SER A 142 -13.98 -24.74 14.75
CA SER A 142 -13.58 -25.64 13.67
C SER A 142 -12.06 -25.58 13.59
N PHE A 143 -11.45 -26.27 14.56
CA PHE A 143 -10.06 -26.69 14.51
C PHE A 143 -9.92 -27.70 13.38
N THR A 144 -9.63 -27.21 12.19
CA THR A 144 -8.87 -27.96 11.20
C THR A 144 -7.72 -27.09 10.78
N HIS A 145 -6.53 -27.44 11.28
CA HIS A 145 -5.26 -27.04 10.69
C HIS A 145 -5.28 -27.49 9.22
N VAL A 146 -5.66 -26.59 8.32
CA VAL A 146 -5.42 -26.75 6.89
C VAL A 146 -4.22 -25.89 6.57
N THR A 147 -3.05 -26.53 6.54
CA THR A 147 -1.90 -26.04 5.79
C THR A 147 -2.35 -25.76 4.36
N GLY A 148 -2.45 -24.49 3.98
CA GLY A 148 -2.61 -24.08 2.57
C GLY A 148 -3.86 -23.29 2.18
N SER A 149 -4.78 -22.97 3.09
CA SER A 149 -5.90 -22.06 2.77
C SER A 149 -5.55 -20.65 3.23
N GLN A 150 -5.16 -19.75 2.32
CA GLN A 150 -5.19 -18.31 2.58
C GLN A 150 -6.60 -17.96 3.06
N ALA A 151 -6.78 -17.68 4.36
CA ALA A 151 -8.06 -17.20 4.87
C ALA A 151 -8.43 -15.96 4.07
N GLN A 152 -9.50 -16.05 3.27
CA GLN A 152 -9.87 -14.97 2.37
C GLN A 152 -10.28 -13.76 3.20
N CYS A 153 -9.47 -12.70 3.17
CA CYS A 153 -9.77 -11.46 3.88
C CYS A 153 -11.14 -10.92 3.44
N THR A 154 -11.90 -10.38 4.39
CA THR A 154 -13.24 -9.81 4.14
C THR A 154 -13.20 -8.37 3.61
N SER A 155 -12.00 -7.80 3.49
CA SER A 155 -11.77 -6.41 3.13
C SER A 155 -10.59 -6.26 2.17
N TYR A 156 -10.60 -5.21 1.36
CA TYR A 156 -9.44 -4.69 0.66
C TYR A 156 -8.77 -3.63 1.53
N PHE A 157 -7.44 -3.64 1.56
CA PHE A 157 -6.64 -2.54 2.07
C PHE A 157 -6.07 -1.80 0.87
N ILE A 158 -6.19 -0.49 0.84
CA ILE A 158 -5.83 0.30 -0.34
C ILE A 158 -4.96 1.51 0.02
N GLU A 159 -4.24 2.04 -0.95
CA GLU A 159 -3.70 3.40 -0.83
C GLU A 159 -4.83 4.44 -0.83
N PRO A 160 -4.62 5.64 -0.27
CA PRO A 160 -5.60 6.73 -0.34
C PRO A 160 -5.97 7.05 -1.78
N VAL A 161 -7.26 7.30 -2.05
CA VAL A 161 -7.73 7.81 -3.34
C VAL A 161 -8.18 9.25 -3.15
N GLN A 162 -8.02 10.11 -4.17
CA GLN A 162 -8.33 11.54 -4.09
C GLN A 162 -9.68 11.87 -3.43
N TRP A 163 -10.75 11.11 -3.72
CA TRP A 163 -12.06 11.36 -3.09
C TRP A 163 -12.10 11.16 -1.56
N MET A 164 -11.12 10.45 -0.99
CA MET A 164 -10.98 10.22 0.45
C MET A 164 -10.35 11.40 1.18
N GLU A 165 -9.64 12.30 0.48
CA GLU A 165 -8.85 13.37 1.10
C GLU A 165 -9.62 14.15 2.17
N PRO A 166 -10.87 14.62 1.95
CA PRO A 166 -11.60 15.37 2.97
C PRO A 166 -11.85 14.58 4.27
N ALA A 167 -11.92 13.24 4.20
CA ALA A 167 -12.13 12.39 5.36
C ALA A 167 -10.84 12.06 6.12
N LEU A 168 -9.66 12.26 5.50
CA LEU A 168 -8.36 11.88 6.06
C LEU A 168 -7.63 13.05 6.72
N LEU A 169 -7.97 14.30 6.38
CA LEU A 169 -7.26 15.47 6.87
C LEU A 169 -7.56 15.75 8.35
N GLY A 170 -6.49 15.92 9.13
CA GLY A 170 -6.57 16.33 10.53
C GLY A 170 -7.10 15.26 11.51
N VAL A 171 -7.27 14.01 11.05
CA VAL A 171 -7.88 12.93 11.86
C VAL A 171 -7.06 11.64 11.78
N MET A 172 -6.97 10.91 12.89
CA MET A 172 -6.17 9.69 13.00
C MET A 172 -6.92 8.42 12.57
N ASP A 173 -8.24 8.43 12.69
CA ASP A 173 -9.11 7.32 12.32
C ASP A 173 -10.51 7.84 11.99
N GLY A 174 -11.29 7.03 11.27
CA GLY A 174 -12.63 7.44 10.87
C GLY A 174 -13.31 6.49 9.89
N GLN A 175 -14.46 6.92 9.39
CA GLN A 175 -15.27 6.16 8.44
C GLN A 175 -15.00 6.60 7.00
N LEU A 176 -15.00 5.63 6.09
CA LEU A 176 -14.98 5.89 4.65
C LEU A 176 -16.40 5.76 4.10
N LEU A 177 -16.96 6.89 3.66
CA LEU A 177 -18.30 6.97 3.08
C LEU A 177 -18.20 7.14 1.56
N CYS A 178 -19.15 6.54 0.83
CA CYS A 178 -19.23 6.75 -0.61
C CYS A 178 -19.53 8.23 -0.91
N PRO A 179 -18.72 8.92 -1.73
CA PRO A 179 -18.90 10.35 -1.98
C PRO A 179 -20.16 10.69 -2.82
N LYS A 180 -20.84 9.68 -3.40
CA LYS A 180 -22.09 9.88 -4.15
C LYS A 180 -23.35 9.62 -3.33
N CYS A 181 -23.35 8.63 -2.44
CA CYS A 181 -24.58 8.17 -1.77
C CYS A 181 -24.45 8.02 -0.25
N SER A 182 -23.31 8.43 0.30
CA SER A 182 -22.97 8.41 1.73
C SER A 182 -23.06 7.04 2.41
N ALA A 183 -23.19 5.95 1.64
CA ALA A 183 -23.17 4.61 2.19
C ALA A 183 -21.78 4.31 2.79
N LYS A 184 -21.75 3.71 3.98
CA LYS A 184 -20.50 3.28 4.62
C LYS A 184 -19.83 2.17 3.81
N LEU A 185 -18.60 2.43 3.37
CA LEU A 185 -17.75 1.51 2.59
C LEU A 185 -16.76 0.76 3.47
N GLY A 186 -16.29 1.41 4.54
CA GLY A 186 -15.31 0.86 5.47
C GLY A 186 -14.83 1.90 6.48
N SER A 187 -13.55 1.83 6.84
CA SER A 187 -12.89 2.65 7.86
C SER A 187 -11.43 2.90 7.51
N PHE A 188 -10.82 3.88 8.15
CA PHE A 188 -9.37 4.05 8.14
C PHE A 188 -8.83 4.25 9.57
N SER A 189 -7.55 3.90 9.76
CA SER A 189 -6.76 4.13 10.96
C SER A 189 -5.30 4.32 10.56
N TRP A 190 -4.73 5.49 10.84
CA TRP A 190 -3.31 5.78 10.61
C TRP A 190 -2.38 5.01 11.55
N CYS A 191 -2.89 4.55 12.70
CA CYS A 191 -2.17 3.67 13.62
C CYS A 191 -2.27 2.19 13.22
N GLY A 192 -3.17 1.85 12.30
CA GLY A 192 -3.43 0.50 11.83
C GLY A 192 -4.65 -0.17 12.46
N GLU A 193 -5.01 -1.32 11.90
CA GLU A 193 -6.14 -2.15 12.31
C GLU A 193 -5.84 -3.63 12.05
N GLN A 194 -6.47 -4.53 12.81
CA GLN A 194 -6.35 -5.97 12.58
C GLN A 194 -7.31 -6.43 11.47
N CYS A 195 -6.76 -7.03 10.42
CA CYS A 195 -7.55 -7.69 9.38
C CYS A 195 -8.24 -8.96 9.90
N SER A 196 -9.32 -9.39 9.27
CA SER A 196 -10.01 -10.65 9.58
C SER A 196 -9.14 -11.91 9.39
N CYS A 197 -8.05 -11.83 8.63
CA CYS A 197 -7.03 -12.88 8.55
C CYS A 197 -6.05 -12.87 9.74
N GLY A 198 -6.20 -11.95 10.70
CA GLY A 198 -5.36 -11.80 11.88
C GLY A 198 -4.15 -10.87 11.71
N ARG A 199 -3.79 -10.47 10.49
CA ARG A 199 -2.65 -9.58 10.22
C ARG A 199 -2.93 -8.16 10.72
N TRP A 200 -1.98 -7.55 11.42
CA TRP A 200 -1.99 -6.11 11.70
C TRP A 200 -1.56 -5.35 10.45
N VAL A 201 -2.42 -4.48 9.94
CA VAL A 201 -2.13 -3.64 8.77
C VAL A 201 -1.95 -2.21 9.25
N THR A 202 -0.83 -1.57 8.91
CA THR A 202 -0.56 -0.19 9.32
C THR A 202 0.17 0.64 8.25
N PRO A 203 -0.38 1.82 7.90
CA PRO A 203 -1.74 2.29 8.26
C PRO A 203 -2.81 1.47 7.53
N ALA A 204 -4.03 1.49 8.04
CA ALA A 204 -5.15 0.71 7.52
C ALA A 204 -6.17 1.63 6.84
N LEU A 205 -6.32 1.54 5.52
CA LEU A 205 -7.45 2.11 4.80
C LEU A 205 -8.27 0.97 4.22
N GLN A 206 -9.33 0.60 4.93
CA GLN A 206 -10.08 -0.63 4.74
C GLN A 206 -11.38 -0.37 3.98
N ILE A 207 -11.61 -1.09 2.88
CA ILE A 207 -12.91 -1.15 2.19
C ILE A 207 -13.47 -2.56 2.28
N HIS A 208 -14.69 -2.71 2.78
CA HIS A 208 -15.31 -4.03 2.91
C HIS A 208 -15.72 -4.59 1.55
N LYS A 209 -15.36 -5.85 1.27
CA LYS A 209 -15.66 -6.51 -0.01
C LYS A 209 -17.17 -6.52 -0.31
N ASN A 210 -18.01 -6.70 0.70
CA ASN A 210 -19.47 -6.73 0.52
C ASN A 210 -20.12 -5.36 0.19
N ARG A 211 -19.37 -4.26 0.27
CA ARG A 211 -19.83 -2.89 -0.04
C ARG A 211 -19.45 -2.43 -1.45
N VAL A 212 -18.67 -3.23 -2.17
CA VAL A 212 -18.20 -2.93 -3.53
C VAL A 212 -18.43 -4.09 -4.47
N ASP A 213 -18.58 -3.78 -5.76
CA ASP A 213 -18.60 -4.77 -6.82
C ASP A 213 -17.35 -4.61 -7.69
N GLU A 214 -16.78 -5.74 -8.11
CA GLU A 214 -15.68 -5.79 -9.06
C GLU A 214 -16.21 -5.73 -10.49
N THR A 215 -15.56 -4.96 -11.36
CA THR A 215 -15.87 -4.93 -12.79
C THR A 215 -14.57 -4.94 -13.56
N LYS A 216 -14.33 -6.00 -14.33
CA LYS A 216 -13.26 -6.03 -15.33
C LYS A 216 -13.66 -5.08 -16.46
N MET A 217 -12.80 -4.14 -16.80
CA MET A 217 -12.93 -3.46 -18.09
C MET A 217 -12.56 -4.50 -19.15
N LEU A 218 -13.45 -4.73 -20.12
CA LEU A 218 -13.10 -5.52 -21.30
C LEU A 218 -12.76 -4.53 -22.41
N PRO A 219 -11.77 -4.82 -23.28
CA PRO A 219 -11.56 -4.05 -24.49
C PRO A 219 -12.87 -3.98 -25.28
N GLY A 220 -13.33 -2.76 -25.56
CA GLY A 220 -14.65 -2.51 -26.12
C GLY A 220 -14.85 -3.23 -27.45
N LEU A 221 -15.82 -4.14 -27.50
CA LEU A 221 -16.44 -4.51 -28.77
C LEU A 221 -17.13 -3.25 -29.30
N GLY A 222 -16.60 -2.70 -30.39
CA GLY A 222 -17.12 -1.48 -31.01
C GLY A 222 -18.63 -1.58 -31.20
N SER A 223 -19.35 -0.62 -30.62
CA SER A 223 -20.77 -0.43 -30.89
C SER A 223 -20.92 -0.05 -32.36
N GLN A 224 -21.30 -1.01 -33.19
CA GLN A 224 -21.77 -0.72 -34.54
C GLN A 224 -23.06 0.08 -34.40
N THR A 225 -22.99 1.35 -34.77
CA THR A 225 -24.16 2.21 -34.95
C THR A 225 -24.96 1.67 -36.14
N ARG A 226 -26.09 1.03 -35.84
CA ARG A 226 -27.11 0.71 -36.84
C ARG A 226 -27.75 2.03 -37.26
N LYS A 227 -27.29 2.61 -38.37
CA LYS A 227 -28.00 3.69 -39.07
C LYS A 227 -29.25 3.07 -39.71
N THR A 228 -30.42 3.50 -39.24
CA THR A 228 -31.67 3.48 -40.01
C THR A 228 -31.68 4.63 -40.99
#